data_AF-A0AAW1TVD3-F1
#
_entry.id   AF-A0AAW1TVD3-F1
#
_cell.length_a   1.000
_cell.length_b   1.000
_cell.length_c   1.000
_cell.angle_alpha   90.00
_cell.angle_beta   90.00
_cell.angle_gamma   90.00
#
_symmetry.space_group_name_H-M   'P 1'
#
loop_
_entity.id
_entity.type
_entity.pdbx_description
1 polymer ?
#
loop_
_entity_poly.entity_id
_entity_poly.type
_entity_poly.pdbx_seq_one_letter_code
_entity_poly.pdbx_strand_id
1 'polypeptide(L)'
;MGLFGSPLADIACFLFFCCSRRELDHLDDLLKLYHEEVSSNLKQLGSQPEKCLPWKACQESFKRYTPMALVGMPQAAKLSCQVQLDKTYDLAEAAEEGNFCKIFDGELRDPEEYFNRINSIFELCIEKGLL
;
A
#
# COMPACT_ATOMS: atom_id res chain seq x y z
N MET A 1 9.04 15.41 -9.14
CA MET A 1 7.69 14.82 -9.27
C MET A 1 7.56 13.84 -8.12
N GLY A 2 6.86 14.23 -7.05
CA GLY A 2 6.92 13.55 -5.75
C GLY A 2 6.32 12.15 -5.79
N LEU A 3 7.07 11.18 -5.27
CA LEU A 3 6.56 9.85 -4.91
C LEU A 3 5.52 9.95 -3.78
N PHE A 4 5.64 11.00 -2.95
CA PHE A 4 4.73 11.34 -1.87
C PHE A 4 3.76 12.44 -2.34
N GLY A 5 2.45 12.18 -2.21
CA GLY A 5 1.38 13.12 -2.56
C GLY A 5 0.59 12.80 -3.84
N SER A 6 0.85 11.66 -4.49
CA SER A 6 -0.07 11.16 -5.51
C SER A 6 -1.16 10.31 -4.85
N PRO A 7 -2.45 10.61 -5.08
CA PRO A 7 -3.54 9.78 -4.56
C PRO A 7 -3.44 8.30 -5.01
N LEU A 8 -2.80 8.05 -6.15
CA LEU A 8 -2.58 6.71 -6.69
C LEU A 8 -1.43 5.96 -6.00
N ALA A 9 -0.45 6.68 -5.45
CA ALA A 9 0.53 6.09 -4.57
C ALA A 9 -0.11 5.72 -3.23
N ASP A 10 -0.94 6.61 -2.68
CA ASP A 10 -1.63 6.40 -1.41
C ASP A 10 -2.56 5.18 -1.47
N ILE A 11 -3.34 5.03 -2.55
CA ILE A 11 -4.23 3.87 -2.70
C ILE A 11 -3.46 2.57 -2.91
N ALA A 12 -2.32 2.59 -3.62
CA ALA A 12 -1.47 1.40 -3.79
C ALA A 12 -0.89 0.94 -2.44
N CYS A 13 -0.39 1.88 -1.63
CA CYS A 13 0.06 1.59 -0.28
C CYS A 13 -1.09 1.05 0.58
N PHE A 14 -2.24 1.71 0.61
CA PHE A 14 -3.40 1.27 1.39
C PHE A 14 -3.81 -0.17 1.05
N LEU A 15 -4.00 -0.46 -0.24
CA LEU A 15 -4.44 -1.78 -0.69
C LEU A 15 -3.45 -2.88 -0.29
N PHE A 16 -2.14 -2.70 -0.52
CA PHE A 16 -1.19 -3.77 -0.17
C PHE A 16 -0.85 -3.83 1.32
N PHE A 17 -0.88 -2.71 2.04
CA PHE A 17 -0.51 -2.68 3.47
C PHE A 17 -1.64 -3.17 4.35
N CYS A 18 -2.90 -2.93 3.96
CA CYS A 18 -4.05 -3.20 4.81
C CYS A 18 -4.85 -4.41 4.35
N CYS A 19 -5.06 -4.60 3.05
CA CYS A 19 -5.94 -5.68 2.57
C CYS A 19 -5.26 -7.05 2.57
N SER A 20 -6.06 -8.07 2.82
CA SER A 20 -5.73 -9.48 2.63
C SER A 20 -5.86 -9.88 1.16
N ARG A 21 -5.34 -11.07 0.81
CA ARG A 21 -5.52 -11.64 -0.53
C ARG A 21 -7.00 -11.71 -0.94
N ARG A 22 -7.90 -12.08 -0.02
CA ARG A 22 -9.35 -12.19 -0.29
C ARG A 22 -9.95 -10.88 -0.79
N GLU A 23 -9.58 -9.76 -0.20
CA GLU A 23 -10.06 -8.44 -0.63
C GLU A 23 -9.41 -8.04 -1.96
N LEU A 24 -8.12 -8.36 -2.12
CA LEU A 24 -7.37 -8.02 -3.32
C LEU A 24 -7.68 -8.91 -4.54
N ASP A 25 -8.37 -10.04 -4.37
CA ASP A 25 -8.97 -10.77 -5.50
C ASP A 25 -9.95 -9.87 -6.27
N HIS A 26 -10.53 -8.86 -5.61
CA HIS A 26 -11.38 -7.81 -6.18
C HIS A 26 -10.62 -6.51 -6.54
N LEU A 27 -9.29 -6.56 -6.71
CA LEU A 27 -8.46 -5.38 -6.94
C LEU A 27 -8.96 -4.46 -8.06
N ASP A 28 -9.42 -5.03 -9.19
CA ASP A 28 -9.89 -4.23 -10.32
C ASP A 28 -11.17 -3.46 -9.99
N ASP A 29 -12.09 -4.09 -9.24
CA ASP A 29 -13.32 -3.47 -8.78
C ASP A 29 -13.03 -2.37 -7.75
N LEU A 30 -12.10 -2.63 -6.82
CA LEU A 30 -11.65 -1.65 -5.82
C LEU A 30 -11.00 -0.44 -6.49
N LEU A 31 -10.14 -0.65 -7.49
CA LEU A 31 -9.48 0.43 -8.21
C LEU A 31 -10.47 1.24 -9.05
N LYS A 32 -11.47 0.56 -9.66
CA LYS A 32 -12.53 1.21 -10.41
C LYS A 32 -13.42 2.06 -9.50
N LEU A 33 -13.85 1.51 -8.36
CA LEU A 33 -14.60 2.23 -7.35
C LEU A 33 -13.85 3.48 -6.86
N TYR A 34 -12.55 3.33 -6.57
CA TYR A 34 -11.70 4.45 -6.20
C TYR A 34 -11.67 5.54 -7.28
N HIS A 35 -11.52 5.16 -8.55
CA HIS A 35 -11.53 6.10 -9.67
C HIS A 35 -12.86 6.84 -9.81
N GLU A 36 -13.98 6.12 -9.67
CA GLU A 36 -15.33 6.69 -9.75
C GLU A 36 -15.57 7.71 -8.63
N GLU A 37 -15.21 7.37 -7.39
CA GLU A 37 -15.36 8.26 -6.23
C GLU A 37 -14.47 9.50 -6.33
N VAL A 38 -13.18 9.34 -6.67
CA VAL A 38 -12.28 10.47 -6.86
C VAL A 38 -12.75 11.36 -8.01
N SER A 39 -13.21 10.76 -9.12
CA SER A 39 -13.74 11.52 -10.25
C SER A 39 -15.00 12.28 -9.88
N SER A 40 -15.92 11.67 -9.14
CA SER A 40 -17.14 12.32 -8.64
C SER A 40 -16.79 13.52 -7.76
N ASN A 41 -15.89 13.35 -6.81
CA ASN A 41 -15.45 14.43 -5.91
C ASN A 41 -14.76 15.56 -6.67
N LEU A 42 -13.89 15.23 -7.64
CA LEU A 42 -13.26 16.23 -8.50
C LEU A 42 -14.29 17.03 -9.32
N LYS A 43 -15.35 16.40 -9.83
CA LYS A 43 -16.45 17.12 -10.53
C LYS A 43 -17.16 18.08 -9.59
N GLN A 44 -17.47 17.66 -8.37
CA GLN A 44 -18.12 18.50 -7.36
C GLN A 44 -17.28 19.73 -6.99
N LEU A 45 -15.95 19.59 -7.04
CA LEU A 45 -15.00 20.67 -6.83
C LEU A 45 -14.74 21.54 -8.08
N GLY A 46 -15.46 21.30 -9.19
CA GLY A 46 -15.34 22.08 -10.44
C GLY A 46 -14.22 21.65 -11.38
N SER A 47 -13.57 20.51 -11.13
CA SER A 47 -12.56 19.93 -12.03
C SER A 47 -13.19 19.08 -13.15
N GLN A 48 -12.37 18.72 -14.15
CA GLN A 48 -12.75 17.81 -15.25
C GLN A 48 -11.95 16.51 -15.15
N PRO A 49 -12.45 15.46 -14.46
CA PRO A 49 -11.72 14.21 -14.26
C PRO A 49 -11.32 13.52 -15.56
N GLU A 50 -12.11 13.67 -16.61
CA GLU A 50 -11.83 13.11 -17.94
C GLU A 50 -10.52 13.67 -18.53
N LYS A 51 -10.03 14.79 -18.01
CA LYS A 51 -8.75 15.40 -18.40
C LYS A 51 -7.64 15.15 -17.37
N CYS A 52 -7.93 15.29 -16.08
CA CYS A 52 -6.91 15.23 -15.03
C CYS A 52 -6.68 13.82 -14.47
N LEU A 53 -7.69 12.94 -14.49
CA LEU A 53 -7.59 11.55 -14.07
C LEU A 53 -8.44 10.62 -14.97
N PRO A 54 -8.11 10.48 -16.26
CA PRO A 54 -8.73 9.45 -17.10
C PRO A 54 -8.50 8.04 -16.52
N TRP A 55 -9.43 7.11 -16.73
CA TRP A 55 -9.31 5.73 -16.22
C TRP A 55 -7.99 5.06 -16.62
N LYS A 56 -7.60 5.19 -17.90
CA LYS A 56 -6.32 4.65 -18.38
C LYS A 56 -5.12 5.24 -17.63
N ALA A 57 -5.13 6.54 -17.37
CA ALA A 57 -4.06 7.21 -16.61
C ALA A 57 -4.06 6.77 -15.13
N CYS A 58 -5.23 6.50 -14.55
CA CYS A 58 -5.37 5.91 -13.22
C CYS A 58 -4.68 4.53 -13.16
N GLN A 59 -4.99 3.63 -14.10
CA GLN A 59 -4.39 2.30 -14.19
C GLN A 59 -2.87 2.36 -14.39
N GLU A 60 -2.39 3.20 -15.31
CA GLU A 60 -0.96 3.40 -15.57
C GLU A 60 -0.23 3.95 -14.34
N SER A 61 -0.84 4.89 -13.63
CA SER A 61 -0.28 5.47 -12.40
C SER A 61 -0.26 4.44 -11.27
N PHE A 62 -1.34 3.68 -11.09
CA PHE A 62 -1.40 2.61 -10.09
C PHE A 62 -0.30 1.56 -10.33
N LYS A 63 -0.14 1.10 -11.58
CA LYS A 63 0.95 0.20 -11.96
C LYS A 63 2.32 0.82 -11.69
N ARG A 64 2.50 2.10 -12.02
CA ARG A 64 3.76 2.83 -11.76
C ARG A 64 4.12 2.87 -10.27
N TYR A 65 3.15 2.98 -9.37
CA TYR A 65 3.39 3.05 -7.93
C TYR A 65 3.40 1.70 -7.23
N THR A 66 2.92 0.63 -7.90
CA THR A 66 2.89 -0.73 -7.34
C THR A 66 4.25 -1.20 -6.81
N PRO A 67 5.40 -1.05 -7.52
CA PRO A 67 6.69 -1.48 -7.00
C PRO A 67 7.09 -0.79 -5.69
N MET A 68 6.77 0.50 -5.52
CA MET A 68 7.07 1.24 -4.29
C MET A 68 6.26 0.67 -3.12
N ALA A 69 4.96 0.44 -3.32
CA ALA A 69 4.10 -0.14 -2.31
C ALA A 69 4.53 -1.60 -1.98
N LEU A 70 4.90 -2.41 -2.98
CA LEU A 70 5.40 -3.77 -2.73
C LEU A 70 6.70 -3.80 -1.93
N VAL A 71 7.57 -2.80 -2.10
CA VAL A 71 8.80 -2.70 -1.30
C VAL A 71 8.52 -2.32 0.15
N GLY A 72 7.47 -1.53 0.44
CA GLY A 72 7.11 -1.08 1.79
C GLY A 72 6.13 -1.99 2.55
N MET A 73 5.39 -2.84 1.83
CA MET A 73 4.38 -3.73 2.41
C MET A 73 4.95 -4.75 3.40
N PRO A 74 6.10 -5.41 3.15
CA PRO A 74 6.71 -6.31 4.14
C PRO A 74 7.01 -5.62 5.48
N GLN A 75 7.49 -4.38 5.47
CA GLN A 75 7.83 -3.62 6.67
C GLN A 75 6.56 -3.23 7.43
N ALA A 76 5.51 -2.81 6.71
CA ALA A 76 4.21 -2.52 7.30
C ALA A 76 3.56 -3.77 7.93
N ALA A 77 3.61 -4.91 7.23
CA ALA A 77 3.14 -6.19 7.74
C ALA A 77 3.95 -6.67 8.95
N LYS A 78 5.28 -6.45 8.95
CA LYS A 78 6.14 -6.81 10.08
C LYS A 78 5.75 -6.04 11.34
N LEU A 79 5.52 -4.74 11.23
CA LEU A 79 5.08 -3.91 12.36
C LEU A 79 3.72 -4.36 12.93
N SER A 80 2.77 -4.76 12.09
CA SER A 80 1.44 -5.21 12.55
C SER A 80 1.42 -6.64 13.10
N CYS A 81 2.43 -7.45 12.79
CA CYS A 81 2.56 -8.85 13.23
C CYS A 81 3.64 -9.07 14.30
N GLN A 82 4.25 -8.02 14.85
CA GLN A 82 5.26 -8.15 15.91
C GLN A 82 4.66 -8.65 17.24
N VAL A 83 5.40 -9.51 17.96
CA VAL A 83 5.00 -10.01 19.29
C VAL A 83 4.76 -8.86 20.26
N GLN A 84 5.57 -7.80 20.17
CA GLN A 84 5.70 -6.69 21.12
C GLN A 84 4.80 -5.48 20.78
N LEU A 85 3.65 -5.67 20.14
CA LEU A 85 2.77 -4.55 19.76
C LEU A 85 2.31 -3.68 20.95
N ASP A 86 2.32 -4.25 22.15
CA ASP A 86 2.07 -3.63 23.47
C ASP A 86 3.28 -2.84 24.02
N LYS A 87 4.48 -3.04 23.46
CA LYS A 87 5.65 -2.17 23.55
C LYS A 87 5.95 -1.64 22.15
N THR A 88 5.07 -0.80 21.59
CA THR A 88 5.40 -0.07 20.37
C THR A 88 6.81 0.49 20.54
N TYR A 89 7.77 0.02 19.73
CA TYR A 89 9.14 0.56 19.72
C TYR A 89 9.00 2.08 19.72
N ASP A 90 9.53 2.73 20.75
CA ASP A 90 9.35 4.17 20.90
C ASP A 90 10.07 4.81 19.72
N LEU A 91 9.30 5.41 18.81
CA LEU A 91 9.85 6.09 17.64
C LEU A 91 10.80 7.21 18.06
N ALA A 92 10.59 7.80 19.25
CA ALA A 92 11.51 8.77 19.83
C ALA A 92 12.83 8.10 20.24
N GLU A 93 12.80 6.95 20.91
CA GLU A 93 14.01 6.21 21.29
C GLU A 93 14.82 5.80 20.06
N ALA A 94 14.17 5.23 19.04
CA ALA A 94 14.85 4.83 17.79
C ALA A 94 15.45 6.04 17.03
N ALA A 95 14.82 7.22 17.13
CA ALA A 95 15.32 8.46 16.56
C ALA A 95 16.51 9.03 17.36
N GLU A 96 16.45 8.97 18.69
CA GLU A 96 17.54 9.40 19.59
C GLU A 96 18.79 8.53 19.42
N GLU A 97 18.61 7.22 19.22
CA GLU A 97 19.72 6.30 18.93
C GLU A 97 20.29 6.45 17.51
N GLY A 98 19.64 7.25 16.64
CA GLY A 98 20.04 7.42 15.25
C GLY A 98 19.93 6.15 14.41
N ASN A 99 19.19 5.14 14.86
CA ASN A 99 19.05 3.85 14.20
C ASN A 99 17.58 3.44 14.07
N PHE A 100 16.84 4.21 13.27
CA PHE A 100 15.43 4.00 12.98
C PHE A 100 15.11 2.59 12.45
N CYS A 101 16.03 1.95 11.72
CA CYS A 101 15.80 0.63 11.13
C CYS A 101 15.53 -0.46 12.18
N LYS A 102 15.96 -0.27 13.44
CA LYS A 102 15.71 -1.20 14.54
C LYS A 102 14.22 -1.49 14.78
N ILE A 103 13.33 -0.57 14.40
CA ILE A 103 11.87 -0.80 14.55
C ILE A 103 11.41 -2.03 13.74
N PHE A 104 12.16 -2.39 12.69
CA PHE A 104 11.89 -3.56 11.87
C PHE A 104 12.61 -4.82 12.36
N ASP A 105 13.38 -4.78 13.45
CA ASP A 105 14.15 -5.94 13.95
C ASP A 105 13.33 -6.84 14.89
N GLY A 106 12.13 -6.42 15.30
CA GLY A 106 11.27 -7.16 16.22
C GLY A 106 10.88 -8.56 15.73
N GLU A 107 10.73 -9.48 16.70
CA GLU A 107 10.28 -10.86 16.46
C GLU A 107 8.82 -10.89 15.98
N LEU A 108 8.56 -11.73 14.98
CA LEU A 108 7.23 -11.96 14.42
C LEU A 108 6.43 -12.88 15.35
N ARG A 109 5.18 -12.51 15.62
CA ARG A 109 4.22 -13.35 16.37
C ARG A 109 3.88 -14.62 15.60
N ASP A 110 3.69 -14.47 14.30
CA ASP A 110 3.41 -15.57 13.38
C ASP A 110 4.23 -15.36 12.08
N PRO A 111 5.42 -15.97 11.99
CA PRO A 111 6.25 -15.87 10.79
C PRO A 111 5.58 -16.48 9.56
N GLU A 112 4.80 -17.55 9.73
CA GLU A 112 4.15 -18.24 8.61
C GLU A 112 3.06 -17.36 8.00
N GLU A 113 2.19 -16.77 8.82
CA GLU A 113 1.18 -15.81 8.37
C GLU A 113 1.82 -14.61 7.65
N TYR A 114 2.92 -14.08 8.19
CA TYR A 114 3.67 -12.98 7.58
C TYR A 114 4.19 -13.33 6.17
N PHE A 115 4.87 -14.47 6.02
CA PHE A 115 5.40 -14.88 4.71
C PHE A 115 4.28 -15.24 3.72
N ASN A 116 3.22 -15.90 4.20
CA ASN A 116 2.06 -16.23 3.37
C ASN A 116 1.38 -14.95 2.85
N ARG A 117 1.21 -13.92 3.69
CA ARG A 117 0.68 -12.63 3.27
C ARG A 117 1.54 -12.02 2.17
N ILE A 118 2.85 -11.90 2.38
CA ILE A 118 3.77 -11.30 1.40
C ILE A 118 3.68 -12.04 0.07
N ASN A 119 3.89 -13.36 0.09
CA ASN A 119 3.90 -14.18 -1.12
C ASN A 119 2.57 -14.07 -1.88
N SER A 120 1.44 -14.13 -1.18
CA SER A 120 0.13 -14.03 -1.81
C SER A 120 -0.11 -12.70 -2.55
N ILE A 121 0.45 -11.59 -2.06
CA ILE A 121 0.32 -10.28 -2.72
C ILE A 121 1.27 -10.20 -3.92
N PHE A 122 2.50 -10.72 -3.81
CA PHE A 122 3.43 -10.77 -4.94
C PHE A 122 2.87 -11.63 -6.09
N GLU A 123 2.29 -12.80 -5.78
CA GLU A 123 1.61 -13.66 -6.76
C GLU A 123 0.48 -12.92 -7.47
N LEU A 124 -0.39 -12.23 -6.72
CA LEU A 124 -1.46 -11.41 -7.29
C LEU A 124 -0.90 -10.35 -8.27
N CYS A 125 0.17 -9.65 -7.89
CA CYS A 125 0.77 -8.63 -8.75
C CYS A 125 1.35 -9.21 -10.05
N ILE A 126 1.87 -10.44 -10.01
CA ILE A 126 2.31 -11.17 -11.21
C ILE A 126 1.10 -11.54 -12.07
N GLU A 127 0.07 -12.15 -11.49
CA GLU A 127 -1.17 -12.55 -12.17
C GLU A 127 -1.85 -11.35 -12.88
N LYS A 128 -1.87 -10.19 -12.22
CA LYS A 128 -2.45 -8.94 -12.73
C LYS A 128 -1.53 -8.17 -13.68
N GLY A 129 -0.29 -8.62 -13.90
CA GLY A 129 0.69 -7.93 -14.74
C GLY A 129 1.07 -6.54 -14.23
N LEU A 130 1.16 -6.37 -12.90
CA LEU A 130 1.54 -5.12 -12.24
C LEU A 130 3.05 -4.98 -12.03
N LEU A 131 3.80 -6.09 -12.19
CA LEU A 131 5.26 -6.13 -12.24
C LEU A 131 5.80 -6.05 -13.67
#